data_AF-A0A7S0HJM2-F1
#
_entry.id   AF-A0A7S0HJM2-F1
#
_cell.length_a   1.000
_cell.length_b   1.000
_cell.length_c   1.000
_cell.angle_alpha   90.00
_cell.angle_beta   90.00
_cell.angle_gamma   90.00
#
_symmetry.space_group_name_H-M   'P 1'
#
loop_
_entity.id
_entity.type
_entity.pdbx_description
1 polymer ?
#
loop_
_entity_poly.entity_id
_entity_poly.type
_entity_poly.pdbx_seq_one_letter_code
_entity_poly.pdbx_strand_id
1 'polypeptide(L)'
;ELHRLRSRLASMLVRRAGLASCRRWAVRSLCTPTTPPTPPTPTISERIQDRIAEQATSAPSLAFDAARRRGGGFGDAVAAMREKKKQVDKEDAFAANTQHLIKLPKFTMSEFREMLQESLDKQEAGMSYLNKARLKLDTMRGGSTETMIDGQVAKVQTQIDIINQMTPCEVDRPALIGYLERERITLALGLGSDKRIIGDMLEQQEMMAMQRQWTIREVLQGRGVPVTNEEARIRMGNSPTKWYVKVMRRMQIKNMTFKDRRKLWMYNGKKNKRAKDTARWK
;
A
#
# COMPACT_ATOMS: atom_id res chain seq x y z
N GLU A 1 -45.78 8.39 16.98
CA GLU A 1 -45.68 8.58 15.52
C GLU A 1 -45.44 10.06 15.22
N LEU A 2 -44.57 10.33 14.25
CA LEU A 2 -44.53 11.54 13.41
C LEU A 2 -44.45 12.93 14.08
N HIS A 3 -43.23 13.37 14.39
CA HIS A 3 -42.86 14.78 14.22
C HIS A 3 -41.98 14.92 12.97
N ARG A 4 -42.61 15.33 11.87
CA ARG A 4 -41.95 15.86 10.67
C ARG A 4 -42.34 17.34 10.53
N LEU A 5 -41.47 18.06 9.83
CA LEU A 5 -41.60 19.41 9.28
C LEU A 5 -41.20 20.52 10.27
N ARG A 6 -40.43 21.55 9.92
CA ARG A 6 -39.52 21.83 8.80
C ARG A 6 -38.85 23.17 9.22
N SER A 7 -37.52 23.19 9.24
CA SER A 7 -36.63 24.29 8.81
C SER A 7 -37.01 25.78 9.01
N ARG A 8 -36.03 26.50 9.64
CA ARG A 8 -35.42 27.80 9.24
C ARG A 8 -36.09 29.13 9.66
N LEU A 9 -35.44 29.95 10.51
CA LEU A 9 -34.58 31.12 10.16
C LEU A 9 -34.27 32.07 11.35
N ALA A 10 -33.15 32.79 11.22
CA ALA A 10 -32.66 34.02 11.92
C ALA A 10 -32.26 33.87 13.41
N SER A 11 -30.98 33.88 13.82
CA SER A 11 -29.86 34.84 13.66
C SER A 11 -30.14 36.24 14.23
N MET A 12 -29.71 36.45 15.48
CA MET A 12 -29.68 37.72 16.19
C MET A 12 -28.25 38.03 16.69
N LEU A 13 -27.78 39.23 16.36
CA LEU A 13 -27.14 40.26 17.21
C LEU A 13 -25.97 39.92 18.17
N VAL A 14 -24.92 40.75 18.13
CA VAL A 14 -24.24 41.52 19.23
C VAL A 14 -22.95 42.13 18.64
N ARG A 15 -22.73 43.45 18.44
CA ARG A 15 -22.54 44.67 19.29
C ARG A 15 -21.16 44.83 20.00
N ARG A 16 -20.52 46.01 19.73
CA ARG A 16 -19.62 46.87 20.57
C ARG A 16 -18.18 46.38 20.85
N ALA A 17 -17.12 47.19 20.99
CA ALA A 17 -16.89 48.64 21.12
C ALA A 17 -15.41 48.99 20.76
N GLY A 18 -15.11 50.28 20.54
CA GLY A 18 -13.75 50.83 20.45
C GLY A 18 -13.39 51.75 21.63
N LEU A 19 -12.13 52.22 21.66
CA LEU A 19 -11.54 53.47 22.22
C LEU A 19 -10.04 53.22 22.59
N ALA A 20 -9.09 53.88 21.91
CA ALA A 20 -8.31 55.07 22.35
C ALA A 20 -7.12 54.72 23.31
N SER A 21 -5.92 55.32 23.35
CA SER A 21 -5.39 56.62 22.88
C SER A 21 -3.86 56.70 23.14
N CYS A 22 -3.12 57.42 22.26
CA CYS A 22 -1.98 58.38 22.48
C CYS A 22 -0.75 57.98 23.37
N ARG A 23 0.53 58.39 23.19
CA ARG A 23 1.30 59.54 22.62
C ARG A 23 2.77 59.05 22.47
N ARG A 24 3.49 59.25 21.35
CA ARG A 24 4.37 60.39 20.95
C ARG A 24 5.51 60.73 21.95
N TRP A 25 6.78 60.65 21.48
CA TRP A 25 7.84 61.68 21.56
C TRP A 25 9.02 61.31 20.63
N ALA A 26 9.54 62.31 19.89
CA ALA A 26 10.74 62.28 19.05
C ALA A 26 12.00 62.57 19.92
N VAL A 27 13.24 62.30 19.52
CA VAL A 27 14.11 63.20 18.71
C VAL A 27 15.52 62.56 18.54
N ARG A 28 16.05 62.66 17.30
CA ARG A 28 17.47 62.72 16.82
C ARG A 28 18.63 62.15 17.66
N SER A 29 19.51 61.40 16.99
CA SER A 29 20.93 61.79 16.84
C SER A 29 21.58 61.09 15.64
N LEU A 30 22.22 61.89 14.78
CA LEU A 30 23.23 61.47 13.80
C LEU A 30 24.44 60.91 14.54
N CYS A 31 25.04 59.83 14.01
CA CYS A 31 26.47 59.51 14.05
C CYS A 31 26.69 58.14 13.39
N THR A 32 27.16 58.14 12.15
CA THR A 32 27.96 57.02 11.60
C THR A 32 29.40 57.17 12.09
N PRO A 33 30.04 56.06 12.48
CA PRO A 33 31.24 55.69 11.73
C PRO A 33 31.30 54.20 11.40
N THR A 34 31.58 53.97 10.12
CA THR A 34 32.38 52.91 9.49
C THR A 34 32.75 51.69 10.33
N THR A 35 32.17 50.53 9.98
CA THR A 35 32.64 49.18 10.38
C THR A 35 32.79 48.31 9.11
N PRO A 36 33.74 47.37 9.08
CA PRO A 36 34.28 46.69 7.87
C PRO A 36 33.29 45.70 7.23
N PRO A 37 33.50 45.28 5.96
CA PRO A 37 32.49 44.59 5.17
C PRO A 37 32.08 43.27 5.83
N THR A 38 30.78 43.15 6.05
CA THR A 38 30.08 41.90 6.35
C THR A 38 30.34 40.94 5.18
N PRO A 39 30.61 39.64 5.44
CA PRO A 39 30.73 38.65 4.37
C PRO A 39 29.45 38.67 3.52
N PRO A 40 29.54 38.45 2.19
CA PRO A 40 28.39 38.56 1.31
C PRO A 40 27.27 37.67 1.83
N THR A 41 26.10 38.28 2.02
CA THR A 41 24.88 37.54 2.32
C THR A 41 24.69 36.56 1.16
N PRO A 42 24.66 35.24 1.40
CA PRO A 42 24.59 34.28 0.32
C PRO A 42 23.35 34.59 -0.51
N THR A 43 23.58 34.67 -1.82
CA THR A 43 22.57 35.04 -2.81
C THR A 43 21.38 34.07 -2.64
N ILE A 44 20.15 34.48 -2.95
CA ILE A 44 18.98 33.57 -2.89
C ILE A 44 19.26 32.27 -3.66
N SER A 45 20.06 32.35 -4.72
CA SER A 45 20.56 31.20 -5.50
C SER A 45 21.51 30.26 -4.72
N GLU A 46 22.39 30.79 -3.86
CA GLU A 46 23.27 30.00 -2.99
C GLU A 46 22.49 29.39 -1.83
N ARG A 47 21.51 30.10 -1.25
CA ARG A 47 20.59 29.50 -0.26
C ARG A 47 19.68 28.41 -0.84
N ILE A 48 19.39 28.48 -2.14
CA ILE A 48 18.67 27.42 -2.85
C ILE A 48 19.60 26.23 -3.11
N GLN A 49 20.87 26.47 -3.49
CA GLN A 49 21.86 25.41 -3.68
C GLN A 49 22.27 24.73 -2.36
N ASP A 50 22.41 25.48 -1.26
CA ASP A 50 22.69 24.94 0.07
C ASP A 50 21.47 24.24 0.68
N ARG A 51 20.23 24.67 0.40
CA ARG A 51 19.03 23.87 0.73
C ARG A 51 18.90 22.61 -0.12
N ILE A 52 19.39 22.62 -1.36
CA ILE A 52 19.49 21.42 -2.23
C ILE A 52 20.61 20.48 -1.76
N ALA A 53 21.66 21.00 -1.10
CA ALA A 53 22.76 20.22 -0.54
C ALA A 53 22.50 19.72 0.90
N GLU A 54 21.76 20.47 1.72
CA GLU A 54 21.40 20.12 3.11
C GLU A 54 20.08 19.32 3.20
N GLN A 55 19.23 19.31 2.17
CA GLN A 55 18.10 18.37 2.07
C GLN A 55 18.44 17.23 1.09
N ALA A 56 18.55 16.03 1.64
CA ALA A 56 18.47 14.74 0.95
C ALA A 56 19.75 14.24 0.25
N THR A 57 20.71 13.73 1.04
CA THR A 57 21.27 12.43 0.67
C THR A 57 20.15 11.39 0.78
N SER A 58 19.38 11.25 -0.30
CA SER A 58 18.34 10.23 -0.44
C SER A 58 18.87 8.86 0.03
N ALA A 59 18.04 8.03 0.66
CA ALA A 59 18.46 6.68 1.09
C ALA A 59 19.20 5.86 -0.02
N PRO A 60 18.87 6.02 -1.32
CA PRO A 60 19.67 5.47 -2.42
C PRO A 60 21.10 6.02 -2.53
N SER A 61 21.32 7.33 -2.38
CA SER A 61 22.67 7.92 -2.45
C SER A 61 23.53 7.53 -1.25
N LEU A 62 22.93 7.39 -0.06
CA LEU A 62 23.64 6.85 1.11
C LEU A 62 24.09 5.39 0.90
N ALA A 63 23.26 4.60 0.22
CA ALA A 63 23.61 3.22 -0.13
C ALA A 63 24.71 3.11 -1.18
N PHE A 64 24.71 4.03 -2.15
CA PHE A 64 25.78 4.19 -3.13
C PHE A 64 27.11 4.49 -2.43
N ASP A 65 27.13 5.50 -1.56
CA ASP A 65 28.34 5.90 -0.83
C ASP A 65 28.81 4.83 0.14
N ALA A 66 27.90 4.12 0.81
CA ALA A 66 28.24 3.01 1.69
C ALA A 66 28.87 1.84 0.94
N ALA A 67 28.36 1.50 -0.25
CA ALA A 67 28.95 0.46 -1.10
C ALA A 67 30.35 0.86 -1.62
N ARG A 68 30.52 2.13 -1.98
CA ARG A 68 31.81 2.69 -2.41
C ARG A 68 32.84 2.70 -1.27
N ARG A 69 32.42 3.04 -0.04
CA ARG A 69 33.28 3.00 1.17
C ARG A 69 33.69 1.59 1.59
N ARG A 70 32.92 0.57 1.21
CA ARG A 70 33.27 -0.85 1.45
C ARG A 70 34.25 -1.43 0.42
N GLY A 71 34.76 -0.61 -0.50
CA GLY A 71 35.68 -1.04 -1.56
C GLY A 71 35.00 -1.69 -2.77
N GLY A 72 33.67 -1.61 -2.87
CA GLY A 72 32.93 -2.06 -4.06
C GLY A 72 33.23 -1.16 -5.26
N GLY A 73 33.25 -1.75 -6.46
CA GLY A 73 33.41 -0.99 -7.70
C GLY A 73 32.24 -0.03 -7.94
N PHE A 74 32.39 0.90 -8.89
CA PHE A 74 31.30 1.82 -9.26
C PHE A 74 30.03 1.06 -9.67
N GLY A 75 30.18 -0.09 -10.35
CA GLY A 75 29.06 -0.98 -10.69
C GLY A 75 28.29 -1.48 -9.47
N ASP A 76 28.98 -1.91 -8.42
CA ASP A 76 28.38 -2.41 -7.19
C ASP A 76 27.67 -1.29 -6.41
N ALA A 77 28.26 -0.09 -6.40
CA ALA A 77 27.66 1.07 -5.79
C ALA A 77 26.36 1.49 -6.48
N VAL A 78 26.34 1.49 -7.83
CA VAL A 78 25.12 1.75 -8.62
C VAL A 78 24.08 0.65 -8.39
N ALA A 79 24.50 -0.62 -8.27
CA ALA A 79 23.58 -1.72 -7.97
C ALA A 79 22.91 -1.54 -6.59
N ALA A 80 23.70 -1.24 -5.55
CA ALA A 80 23.19 -0.96 -4.21
C ALA A 80 22.24 0.25 -4.18
N MET A 81 22.57 1.32 -4.91
CA MET A 81 21.70 2.48 -5.09
C MET A 81 20.35 2.08 -5.71
N ARG A 82 20.38 1.29 -6.79
CA ARG A 82 19.18 0.83 -7.49
C ARG A 82 18.31 -0.08 -6.61
N GLU A 83 18.92 -0.97 -5.84
CA GLU A 83 18.18 -1.83 -4.91
C GLU A 83 17.49 -1.01 -3.82
N LYS A 84 18.19 -0.03 -3.25
CA LYS A 84 17.61 0.86 -2.24
C LYS A 84 16.53 1.76 -2.81
N LYS A 85 16.70 2.26 -4.03
CA LYS A 85 15.64 2.97 -4.74
C LYS A 85 14.41 2.07 -4.94
N LYS A 86 14.59 0.83 -5.42
CA LYS A 86 13.49 -0.15 -5.54
C LYS A 86 12.81 -0.46 -4.21
N GLN A 87 13.52 -0.42 -3.09
CA GLN A 87 12.94 -0.61 -1.75
C GLN A 87 12.07 0.60 -1.38
N VAL A 88 12.60 1.82 -1.53
CA VAL A 88 11.85 3.06 -1.26
C VAL A 88 10.61 3.14 -2.15
N ASP A 89 10.72 2.90 -3.46
CA ASP A 89 9.59 2.92 -4.38
C ASP A 89 8.48 1.92 -3.96
N LYS A 90 8.86 0.76 -3.41
CA LYS A 90 7.90 -0.24 -2.88
C LYS A 90 7.23 0.22 -1.58
N GLU A 91 7.97 0.87 -0.70
CA GLU A 91 7.44 1.41 0.55
C GLU A 91 6.49 2.59 0.29
N ASP A 92 6.84 3.47 -0.64
CA ASP A 92 5.99 4.58 -1.07
C ASP A 92 4.70 4.06 -1.73
N ALA A 93 4.81 3.05 -2.59
CA ALA A 93 3.64 2.40 -3.20
C ALA A 93 2.76 1.72 -2.13
N PHE A 94 3.36 1.11 -1.10
CA PHE A 94 2.64 0.54 0.03
C PHE A 94 1.90 1.60 0.85
N ALA A 95 2.57 2.71 1.16
CA ALA A 95 1.97 3.82 1.90
C ALA A 95 0.79 4.43 1.12
N ALA A 96 0.98 4.68 -0.18
CA ALA A 96 -0.08 5.19 -1.06
C ALA A 96 -1.28 4.23 -1.13
N ASN A 97 -1.03 2.92 -1.29
CA ASN A 97 -2.09 1.91 -1.30
C ASN A 97 -2.80 1.83 0.05
N THR A 98 -2.07 1.88 1.17
CA THR A 98 -2.66 1.85 2.51
C THR A 98 -3.56 3.07 2.75
N GLN A 99 -3.12 4.25 2.34
CA GLN A 99 -3.93 5.47 2.41
C GLN A 99 -5.18 5.38 1.52
N HIS A 100 -5.06 4.80 0.33
CA HIS A 100 -6.19 4.56 -0.56
C HIS A 100 -7.22 3.61 0.09
N LEU A 101 -6.78 2.47 0.62
CA LEU A 101 -7.63 1.47 1.27
C LEU A 101 -8.44 2.04 2.44
N ILE A 102 -7.86 2.95 3.23
CA ILE A 102 -8.55 3.58 4.36
C ILE A 102 -9.70 4.49 3.91
N LYS A 103 -9.55 5.17 2.76
CA LYS A 103 -10.57 6.10 2.23
C LYS A 103 -11.80 5.38 1.71
N LEU A 104 -11.63 4.16 1.19
CA LEU A 104 -12.74 3.37 0.68
C LEU A 104 -13.68 2.98 1.83
N PRO A 105 -15.02 2.96 1.66
CA PRO A 105 -15.96 2.50 2.69
C PRO A 105 -15.98 0.97 2.83
N LYS A 106 -15.71 0.26 1.74
CA LYS A 106 -15.60 -1.20 1.67
C LYS A 106 -14.66 -1.56 0.52
N PHE A 107 -13.92 -2.66 0.66
CA PHE A 107 -13.07 -3.19 -0.40
C PHE A 107 -13.78 -4.37 -1.07
N THR A 108 -14.35 -4.13 -2.26
CA THR A 108 -15.09 -5.09 -3.11
C THR A 108 -14.23 -5.53 -4.30
N MET A 109 -14.73 -6.44 -5.15
CA MET A 109 -14.02 -6.80 -6.38
C MET A 109 -13.94 -5.64 -7.39
N SER A 110 -14.86 -4.66 -7.34
CA SER A 110 -14.80 -3.48 -8.19
C SER A 110 -13.56 -2.64 -7.91
N GLU A 111 -13.30 -2.35 -6.63
CA GLU A 111 -12.11 -1.64 -6.17
C GLU A 111 -10.84 -2.42 -6.49
N PHE A 112 -10.89 -3.74 -6.34
CA PHE A 112 -9.78 -4.62 -6.69
C PHE A 112 -9.50 -4.57 -8.20
N ARG A 113 -10.54 -4.57 -9.05
CA ARG A 113 -10.42 -4.43 -10.51
C ARG A 113 -9.79 -3.10 -10.90
N GLU A 114 -10.23 -1.99 -10.30
CA GLU A 114 -9.66 -0.67 -10.56
C GLU A 114 -8.18 -0.60 -10.20
N MET A 115 -7.80 -1.19 -9.07
CA MET A 115 -6.39 -1.27 -8.68
C MET A 115 -5.56 -2.15 -9.64
N LEU A 116 -6.13 -3.25 -10.16
CA LEU A 116 -5.48 -4.07 -11.19
C LEU A 116 -5.33 -3.30 -12.50
N GLN A 117 -6.35 -2.54 -12.91
CA GLN A 117 -6.31 -1.70 -14.11
C GLN A 117 -5.24 -0.61 -13.98
N GLU A 118 -5.21 0.10 -12.85
CA GLU A 118 -4.19 1.11 -12.58
C GLU A 118 -2.77 0.50 -12.59
N SER A 119 -2.63 -0.75 -12.14
CA SER A 119 -1.35 -1.47 -12.20
C SER A 119 -0.92 -1.80 -13.63
N LEU A 120 -1.86 -2.15 -14.52
CA LEU A 120 -1.60 -2.33 -15.95
C LEU A 120 -1.22 -1.01 -16.60
N ASP A 121 -1.99 0.04 -16.37
CA ASP A 121 -1.75 1.36 -16.94
C ASP A 121 -0.38 1.90 -16.52
N LYS A 122 0.03 1.68 -15.26
CA LYS A 122 1.38 2.02 -14.77
C LYS A 122 2.48 1.18 -15.43
N GLN A 123 2.24 -0.11 -15.67
CA GLN A 123 3.20 -0.96 -16.39
C GLN A 123 3.35 -0.55 -17.85
N GLU A 124 2.25 -0.17 -18.51
CA GLU A 124 2.25 0.31 -19.89
C GLU A 124 2.89 1.70 -20.03
N ALA A 125 2.57 2.63 -19.13
CA ALA A 125 3.11 3.99 -19.12
C ALA A 125 4.58 4.05 -18.67
N GLY A 126 5.00 3.19 -17.73
CA GLY A 126 6.39 3.12 -17.25
C GLY A 126 7.38 2.54 -18.27
N MET A 127 6.88 1.86 -19.30
CA MET A 127 7.67 1.25 -20.36
C MET A 127 7.86 2.22 -21.52
N SER A 128 8.75 3.20 -21.33
CA SER A 128 9.26 4.05 -22.44
C SER A 128 9.68 3.19 -23.63
N TYR A 129 9.45 3.69 -24.85
CA TYR A 129 9.84 3.03 -26.11
C TYR A 129 11.30 2.53 -26.09
N LEU A 130 12.21 3.29 -25.46
CA LEU A 130 13.62 2.91 -25.29
C LEU A 130 13.82 1.73 -24.33
N ASN A 131 13.00 1.60 -23.29
CA ASN A 131 13.06 0.46 -22.37
C ASN A 131 12.47 -0.80 -23.02
N LYS A 132 11.38 -0.66 -23.79
CA LYS A 132 10.83 -1.75 -24.62
C LYS A 132 11.87 -2.22 -25.65
N ALA A 133 12.54 -1.30 -26.34
CA ALA A 133 13.58 -1.63 -27.31
C ALA A 133 14.79 -2.32 -26.66
N ARG A 134 15.22 -1.87 -25.47
CA ARG A 134 16.30 -2.53 -24.71
C ARG A 134 15.91 -3.92 -24.22
N LEU A 135 14.68 -4.09 -23.74
CA LEU A 135 14.17 -5.39 -23.33
C LEU A 135 14.09 -6.35 -24.53
N LYS A 136 13.62 -5.88 -25.70
CA LYS A 136 13.66 -6.65 -26.95
C LYS A 136 15.05 -7.08 -27.36
N LEU A 137 16.02 -6.17 -27.21
CA LEU A 137 17.43 -6.45 -27.52
C LEU A 137 18.02 -7.47 -26.52
N ASP A 138 17.66 -7.38 -25.24
CA ASP A 138 18.01 -8.37 -24.23
C ASP A 138 17.37 -9.73 -24.54
N THR A 139 16.10 -9.77 -24.95
CA THR A 139 15.41 -11.01 -25.35
C THR A 139 16.07 -11.66 -26.57
N MET A 140 16.44 -10.87 -27.57
CA MET A 140 17.19 -11.34 -28.75
C MET A 140 18.60 -11.84 -28.39
N ARG A 141 19.17 -11.38 -27.28
CA ARG A 141 20.44 -11.87 -26.70
C ARG A 141 20.26 -13.06 -25.75
N GLY A 142 19.06 -13.64 -25.68
CA GLY A 142 18.74 -14.78 -24.81
C GLY A 142 18.29 -14.41 -23.39
N GLY A 143 17.97 -13.14 -23.14
CA GLY A 143 17.39 -12.66 -21.89
C GLY A 143 15.92 -13.09 -21.72
N SER A 144 15.50 -13.32 -20.47
CA SER A 144 14.14 -13.75 -20.10
C SER A 144 13.26 -12.64 -19.53
N THR A 145 13.73 -11.39 -19.57
CA THR A 145 13.11 -10.28 -18.84
C THR A 145 11.83 -9.75 -19.52
N GLU A 146 11.78 -9.71 -20.85
CA GLU A 146 10.58 -9.29 -21.58
C GLU A 146 9.44 -10.30 -21.46
N THR A 147 9.75 -11.59 -21.60
CA THR A 147 8.76 -12.67 -21.45
C THR A 147 8.19 -12.74 -20.03
N MET A 148 8.95 -12.35 -19.01
CA MET A 148 8.44 -12.20 -17.64
C MET A 148 7.48 -11.02 -17.48
N ILE A 149 7.71 -9.90 -18.16
CA ILE A 149 6.84 -8.71 -18.10
C ILE A 149 5.54 -9.00 -18.84
N ASP A 150 5.61 -9.51 -20.06
CA ASP A 150 4.42 -9.87 -20.84
C ASP A 150 3.59 -10.95 -20.13
N GLY A 151 4.26 -11.91 -19.49
CA GLY A 151 3.61 -12.90 -18.64
C GLY A 151 2.95 -12.33 -17.38
N GLN A 152 3.42 -11.20 -16.84
CA GLN A 152 2.76 -10.51 -15.73
C GLN A 152 1.55 -9.72 -16.20
N VAL A 153 1.66 -9.00 -17.32
CA VAL A 153 0.54 -8.27 -17.95
C VAL A 153 -0.60 -9.24 -18.27
N ALA A 154 -0.29 -10.37 -18.91
CA ALA A 154 -1.29 -11.40 -19.23
C ALA A 154 -1.98 -11.97 -17.99
N LYS A 155 -1.27 -12.14 -16.87
CA LYS A 155 -1.85 -12.59 -15.60
C LYS A 155 -2.80 -11.56 -15.01
N VAL A 156 -2.41 -10.29 -14.98
CA VAL A 156 -3.27 -9.21 -14.46
C VAL A 156 -4.50 -9.04 -15.35
N GLN A 157 -4.33 -9.11 -16.67
CA GLN A 157 -5.45 -9.09 -17.61
C GLN A 157 -6.42 -10.25 -17.37
N THR A 158 -5.89 -11.47 -17.19
CA THR A 158 -6.71 -12.64 -16.86
C THR A 158 -7.52 -12.43 -15.58
N GLN A 159 -6.95 -11.79 -14.56
CA GLN A 159 -7.67 -11.45 -13.33
C GLN A 159 -8.80 -10.45 -13.57
N ILE A 160 -8.57 -9.43 -14.41
CA ILE A 160 -9.61 -8.46 -14.81
C ILE A 160 -10.74 -9.17 -15.56
N ASP A 161 -10.41 -10.06 -16.49
CA ASP A 161 -11.39 -10.82 -17.27
C ASP A 161 -12.23 -11.73 -16.37
N ILE A 162 -11.62 -12.37 -15.37
CA ILE A 162 -12.32 -13.13 -14.33
C ILE A 162 -13.34 -12.23 -13.61
N ILE A 163 -12.95 -11.02 -13.22
CA ILE A 163 -13.86 -10.09 -12.53
C ILE A 163 -15.01 -9.65 -13.44
N ASN A 164 -14.73 -9.42 -14.73
CA ASN A 164 -15.76 -9.04 -15.70
C ASN A 164 -16.82 -10.14 -15.91
N GLN A 165 -16.49 -11.41 -15.62
CA GLN A 165 -17.43 -12.53 -15.69
C GLN A 165 -18.23 -12.76 -14.40
N MET A 166 -17.93 -12.02 -13.33
CA MET A 166 -18.63 -12.13 -12.06
C MET A 166 -19.99 -11.43 -12.12
N THR A 167 -20.96 -11.96 -11.39
CA THR A 167 -22.24 -11.26 -11.20
C THR A 167 -22.08 -10.10 -10.21
N PRO A 168 -22.94 -9.05 -10.27
CA PRO A 168 -22.85 -7.93 -9.33
C PRO A 168 -22.88 -8.36 -7.85
N CYS A 169 -23.65 -9.40 -7.53
CA CYS A 169 -23.71 -9.98 -6.20
C CYS A 169 -22.39 -10.63 -5.77
N GLU A 170 -21.70 -11.33 -6.69
CA GLU A 170 -20.39 -11.93 -6.44
C GLU A 170 -19.30 -10.84 -6.30
N VAL A 171 -19.40 -9.75 -7.07
CA VAL A 171 -18.49 -8.59 -7.00
C VAL A 171 -18.55 -7.91 -5.64
N ASP A 172 -19.77 -7.73 -5.12
CA ASP A 172 -20.00 -7.15 -3.79
C ASP A 172 -19.59 -8.09 -2.65
N ARG A 173 -19.75 -9.41 -2.85
CA ARG A 173 -19.48 -10.44 -1.84
C ARG A 173 -18.69 -11.60 -2.45
N PRO A 174 -17.35 -11.46 -2.54
CA PRO A 174 -16.47 -12.50 -3.10
C PRO A 174 -16.57 -13.85 -2.38
N ALA A 175 -17.01 -13.85 -1.11
CA ALA A 175 -17.21 -15.06 -0.31
C ALA A 175 -18.31 -15.99 -0.84
N LEU A 176 -19.18 -15.50 -1.74
CA LEU A 176 -20.21 -16.31 -2.40
C LEU A 176 -19.64 -17.22 -3.49
N ILE A 177 -18.40 -16.97 -3.95
CA ILE A 177 -17.78 -17.74 -5.02
C ILE A 177 -17.33 -19.10 -4.49
N GLY A 178 -18.19 -20.09 -4.68
CA GLY A 178 -17.97 -21.49 -4.34
C GLY A 178 -17.31 -22.25 -5.49
N TYR A 179 -17.63 -23.53 -5.58
CA TYR A 179 -17.10 -24.40 -6.64
C TYR A 179 -17.80 -24.17 -7.98
N LEU A 180 -19.14 -24.05 -7.96
CA LEU A 180 -19.96 -23.93 -9.16
C LEU A 180 -19.71 -22.61 -9.90
N GLU A 181 -19.57 -21.52 -9.15
CA GLU A 181 -19.31 -20.19 -9.70
C GLU A 181 -17.92 -20.12 -10.33
N ARG A 182 -16.93 -20.79 -9.72
CA ARG A 182 -15.58 -20.91 -10.31
C ARG A 182 -15.62 -21.69 -11.61
N GLU A 183 -16.36 -22.80 -11.64
CA GLU A 183 -16.51 -23.62 -12.85
C GLU A 183 -17.18 -22.83 -13.96
N ARG A 184 -18.26 -22.09 -13.66
CA ARG A 184 -18.92 -21.17 -14.60
C ARG A 184 -17.95 -20.17 -15.21
N ILE A 185 -17.16 -19.47 -14.38
CA ILE A 185 -16.21 -18.45 -14.85
C ILE A 185 -15.07 -19.10 -15.66
N THR A 186 -14.57 -20.25 -15.22
CA THR A 186 -13.51 -21.00 -15.90
C THR A 186 -13.96 -21.40 -17.31
N LEU A 187 -15.18 -21.93 -17.44
CA LEU A 187 -15.76 -22.31 -18.73
C LEU A 187 -16.01 -21.11 -19.63
N ALA A 188 -16.51 -19.99 -19.08
CA ALA A 188 -16.78 -18.77 -19.85
C ALA A 188 -15.52 -18.16 -20.47
N LEU A 189 -14.38 -18.27 -19.79
CA LEU A 189 -13.11 -17.68 -20.24
C LEU A 189 -12.19 -18.66 -20.97
N GLY A 190 -12.58 -19.94 -21.09
CA GLY A 190 -11.69 -20.97 -21.64
C GLY A 190 -10.39 -21.12 -20.85
N LEU A 191 -10.38 -20.69 -19.59
CA LEU A 191 -9.27 -20.96 -18.67
C LEU A 191 -9.25 -22.47 -18.53
N GLY A 192 -8.15 -23.13 -18.89
CA GLY A 192 -8.08 -24.59 -18.88
C GLY A 192 -8.27 -25.21 -17.48
N SER A 193 -7.65 -26.35 -17.23
CA SER A 193 -7.75 -27.03 -15.93
C SER A 193 -7.09 -26.29 -14.74
N ASP A 194 -6.57 -25.08 -14.94
CA ASP A 194 -5.89 -24.31 -13.90
C ASP A 194 -6.88 -23.58 -12.96
N LYS A 195 -7.59 -24.39 -12.17
CA LYS A 195 -8.58 -23.95 -11.17
C LYS A 195 -7.97 -23.10 -10.04
N ARG A 196 -6.65 -22.91 -10.02
CA ARG A 196 -5.93 -22.16 -8.98
C ARG A 196 -5.99 -20.66 -9.20
N ILE A 197 -6.07 -20.20 -10.45
CA ILE A 197 -6.02 -18.77 -10.81
C ILE A 197 -7.10 -17.98 -10.08
N ILE A 198 -8.36 -18.45 -10.14
CA ILE A 198 -9.48 -17.78 -9.45
C ILE A 198 -9.30 -17.85 -7.93
N GLY A 199 -8.80 -18.97 -7.41
CA GLY A 199 -8.56 -19.13 -5.97
C GLY A 199 -7.50 -18.19 -5.44
N ASP A 200 -6.38 -18.08 -6.15
CA ASP A 200 -5.27 -17.20 -5.77
C ASP A 200 -5.67 -15.73 -5.90
N MET A 201 -6.45 -15.36 -6.92
CA MET A 201 -7.01 -14.01 -7.05
C MET A 201 -7.95 -13.66 -5.89
N LEU A 202 -8.85 -14.57 -5.51
CA LEU A 202 -9.77 -14.35 -4.37
C LEU A 202 -9.00 -14.26 -3.04
N GLU A 203 -7.92 -15.04 -2.88
CA GLU A 203 -7.05 -14.93 -1.72
C GLU A 203 -6.32 -13.58 -1.67
N GLN A 204 -5.84 -13.06 -2.80
CA GLN A 204 -5.22 -11.73 -2.88
C GLN A 204 -6.21 -10.64 -2.46
N GLN A 205 -7.44 -10.68 -2.99
CA GLN A 205 -8.47 -9.73 -2.62
C GLN A 205 -8.83 -9.83 -1.13
N GLU A 206 -8.96 -11.05 -0.58
CA GLU A 206 -9.29 -11.26 0.83
C GLU A 206 -8.20 -10.71 1.75
N MET A 207 -6.91 -10.88 1.39
CA MET A 207 -5.79 -10.32 2.13
C MET A 207 -5.84 -8.79 2.19
N MET A 208 -6.16 -8.14 1.08
CA MET A 208 -6.27 -6.67 1.03
C MET A 208 -7.48 -6.16 1.80
N ALA A 209 -8.63 -6.84 1.69
CA ALA A 209 -9.82 -6.51 2.47
C ALA A 209 -9.56 -6.64 3.98
N MET A 210 -8.82 -7.68 4.37
CA MET A 210 -8.39 -7.90 5.74
C MET A 210 -7.42 -6.81 6.22
N GLN A 211 -6.41 -6.46 5.41
CA GLN A 211 -5.46 -5.38 5.70
C GLN A 211 -6.19 -4.05 5.90
N ARG A 212 -7.17 -3.74 5.05
CA ARG A 212 -8.03 -2.56 5.21
C ARG A 212 -8.78 -2.59 6.54
N GLN A 213 -9.40 -3.71 6.90
CA GLN A 213 -10.15 -3.81 8.15
C GLN A 213 -9.23 -3.59 9.37
N TRP A 214 -8.03 -4.17 9.34
CA TRP A 214 -7.06 -4.01 10.40
C TRP A 214 -6.55 -2.56 10.50
N THR A 215 -6.20 -1.93 9.37
CA THR A 215 -5.74 -0.53 9.35
C THR A 215 -6.80 0.45 9.87
N ILE A 216 -8.07 0.27 9.50
CA ILE A 216 -9.18 1.08 10.03
C ILE A 216 -9.30 0.91 11.54
N ARG A 217 -9.17 -0.32 12.06
CA ARG A 217 -9.17 -0.55 13.50
C ARG A 217 -8.05 0.21 14.19
N GLU A 218 -6.83 0.19 13.66
CA GLU A 218 -5.71 0.93 14.25
C GLU A 218 -5.96 2.45 14.24
N VAL A 219 -6.49 2.99 13.15
CA VAL A 219 -6.86 4.41 13.04
C VAL A 219 -7.94 4.78 14.06
N LEU A 220 -8.98 3.95 14.21
CA LEU A 220 -10.04 4.15 15.22
C LEU A 220 -9.52 4.04 16.66
N GLN A 221 -8.43 3.31 16.88
CA GLN A 221 -7.75 3.22 18.17
C GLN A 221 -6.75 4.38 18.40
N GLY A 222 -6.71 5.37 17.50
CA GLY A 222 -5.81 6.52 17.60
C GLY A 222 -4.35 6.20 17.28
N ARG A 223 -4.08 5.05 16.67
CA ARG A 223 -2.73 4.65 16.25
C ARG A 223 -2.45 5.12 14.83
N GLY A 224 -1.21 5.53 14.57
CA GLY A 224 -0.79 5.97 13.24
C GLY A 224 -0.85 4.85 12.20
N VAL A 225 -1.19 5.22 10.96
CA VAL A 225 -1.18 4.34 9.79
C VAL A 225 0.26 3.84 9.56
N PRO A 226 0.48 2.54 9.33
CA PRO A 226 1.82 2.03 9.04
C PRO A 226 2.33 2.62 7.73
N VAL A 227 3.59 3.05 7.74
CA VAL A 227 4.23 3.64 6.55
C VAL A 227 4.95 2.58 5.73
N THR A 228 5.47 1.54 6.39
CA THR A 228 6.20 0.45 5.74
C THR A 228 5.47 -0.88 5.84
N ASN A 229 5.72 -1.75 4.87
CA ASN A 229 5.13 -3.10 4.85
C ASN A 229 5.61 -3.94 6.06
N GLU A 230 6.88 -3.81 6.45
CA GLU A 230 7.43 -4.57 7.58
C GLU A 230 6.80 -4.13 8.91
N GLU A 231 6.61 -2.83 9.10
CA GLU A 231 5.88 -2.30 10.25
C GLU A 231 4.45 -2.84 10.31
N ALA A 232 3.74 -2.83 9.18
CA ALA A 232 2.39 -3.40 9.11
C ALA A 232 2.38 -4.89 9.48
N ARG A 233 3.35 -5.66 8.98
CA ARG A 233 3.51 -7.10 9.27
C ARG A 233 3.74 -7.36 10.76
N ILE A 234 4.65 -6.61 11.39
CA ILE A 234 4.96 -6.75 12.82
C ILE A 234 3.74 -6.37 13.66
N ARG A 235 3.10 -5.23 13.37
CA ARG A 235 1.94 -4.76 14.14
C ARG A 235 0.74 -5.70 13.99
N MET A 236 0.47 -6.22 12.79
CA MET A 236 -0.56 -7.25 12.55
C MET A 236 -0.26 -8.54 13.31
N GLY A 237 1.01 -8.95 13.40
CA GLY A 237 1.43 -10.10 14.19
C GLY A 237 1.20 -9.92 15.69
N ASN A 238 1.47 -8.72 16.22
CA ASN A 238 1.31 -8.40 17.64
C ASN A 238 -0.15 -8.18 18.05
N SER A 239 -0.98 -7.66 17.14
CA SER A 239 -2.37 -7.27 17.44
C SER A 239 -3.37 -7.78 16.39
N PRO A 240 -3.41 -9.09 16.12
CA PRO A 240 -4.17 -9.64 15.00
C PRO A 240 -5.68 -9.50 15.21
N THR A 241 -6.43 -9.30 14.13
CA THR A 241 -7.89 -9.45 14.15
C THR A 241 -8.27 -10.93 14.06
N LYS A 242 -9.50 -11.28 14.49
CA LYS A 242 -10.03 -12.64 14.29
C LYS A 242 -10.00 -13.06 12.81
N TRP A 243 -10.26 -12.12 11.90
CA TRP A 243 -10.19 -12.38 10.45
C TRP A 243 -8.75 -12.63 10.00
N TYR A 244 -7.78 -11.82 10.42
CA TYR A 244 -6.36 -12.05 10.16
C TYR A 244 -5.92 -13.45 10.58
N VAL A 245 -6.22 -13.87 11.81
CA VAL A 245 -5.86 -15.21 12.31
C VAL A 245 -6.48 -16.31 11.44
N LYS A 246 -7.74 -16.16 11.03
CA LYS A 246 -8.43 -17.13 10.18
C LYS A 246 -7.77 -17.24 8.80
N VAL A 247 -7.45 -16.11 8.17
CA VAL A 247 -6.81 -16.06 6.84
C VAL A 247 -5.41 -16.67 6.90
N MET A 248 -4.58 -16.20 7.84
CA MET A 248 -3.20 -16.70 8.00
C MET A 248 -3.17 -18.19 8.30
N ARG A 249 -4.11 -18.70 9.11
CA ARG A 249 -4.22 -20.15 9.37
C ARG A 249 -4.57 -20.93 8.11
N ARG A 250 -5.48 -20.44 7.25
CA ARG A 250 -5.80 -21.08 5.97
C ARG A 250 -4.58 -21.11 5.05
N MET A 251 -3.84 -20.01 4.94
CA MET A 251 -2.61 -19.93 4.15
C MET A 251 -1.54 -20.89 4.67
N GLN A 252 -1.34 -20.94 5.98
CA GLN A 252 -0.41 -21.89 6.60
C GLN A 252 -0.79 -23.33 6.25
N ILE A 253 -2.08 -23.70 6.38
CA ILE A 253 -2.57 -25.05 6.04
C ILE A 253 -2.37 -25.37 4.55
N LYS A 254 -2.58 -24.40 3.64
CA LYS A 254 -2.35 -24.55 2.20
C LYS A 254 -0.88 -24.89 1.91
N ASN A 255 0.04 -24.22 2.60
CA ASN A 255 1.49 -24.39 2.44
C ASN A 255 2.07 -25.61 3.19
N MET A 256 1.30 -26.23 4.09
CA MET A 256 1.74 -27.42 4.81
C MET A 256 1.85 -28.66 3.90
N THR A 257 2.81 -29.53 4.21
CA THR A 257 2.89 -30.85 3.57
C THR A 257 1.65 -31.70 3.90
N PHE A 258 1.38 -32.71 3.07
CA PHE A 258 0.29 -33.65 3.36
C PHE A 258 0.46 -34.34 4.73
N LYS A 259 1.69 -34.72 5.08
CA LYS A 259 2.02 -35.33 6.38
C LYS A 259 1.63 -34.42 7.55
N ASP A 260 1.97 -33.13 7.45
CA ASP A 260 1.67 -32.17 8.52
C ASP A 260 0.18 -31.83 8.60
N ARG A 261 -0.50 -31.72 7.45
CA ARG A 261 -1.96 -31.56 7.42
C ARG A 261 -2.67 -32.74 8.08
N ARG A 262 -2.24 -33.97 7.81
CA ARG A 262 -2.79 -35.19 8.43
C ARG A 262 -2.57 -35.20 9.94
N LYS A 263 -1.39 -34.79 10.42
CA LYS A 263 -1.11 -34.64 11.86
C LYS A 263 -2.02 -33.60 12.51
N LEU A 264 -2.18 -32.42 11.89
CA LEU A 264 -3.05 -31.35 12.39
C LEU A 264 -4.52 -31.81 12.46
N TRP A 265 -4.98 -32.54 11.44
CA TRP A 265 -6.33 -33.10 11.41
C TRP A 265 -6.54 -34.12 12.54
N MET A 266 -5.60 -35.04 12.75
CA MET A 266 -5.65 -35.99 13.86
C MET A 266 -5.63 -35.29 15.23
N TYR A 267 -4.82 -34.24 15.40
CA TYR A 267 -4.75 -33.47 16.65
C TYR A 267 -6.08 -32.74 16.93
N ASN A 268 -6.64 -32.05 15.94
CA ASN A 268 -7.93 -31.38 16.09
C ASN A 268 -9.09 -32.37 16.30
N GLY A 269 -9.05 -33.54 15.63
CA GLY A 269 -10.03 -34.61 15.84
C GLY A 269 -9.99 -35.18 17.26
N LYS A 270 -8.80 -35.36 17.84
CA LYS A 270 -8.63 -35.75 19.25
C LYS A 270 -9.12 -34.68 20.21
N LYS A 271 -8.85 -33.40 19.93
CA LYS A 271 -9.29 -32.27 20.76
C LYS A 271 -10.82 -32.10 20.74
N ASN A 272 -11.45 -32.27 19.59
CA ASN A 272 -12.91 -32.22 19.43
C ASN A 272 -13.61 -33.42 20.07
N LYS A 273 -13.00 -34.61 20.07
CA LYS A 273 -13.51 -35.76 20.85
C LYS A 273 -13.47 -35.46 22.35
N ARG A 274 -12.31 -35.02 22.87
CA ARG A 274 -12.17 -34.64 24.30
C ARG A 274 -13.13 -33.54 24.74
N ALA A 275 -13.38 -32.54 23.90
CA ALA A 275 -14.33 -31.46 24.19
C ALA A 275 -15.80 -31.93 24.19
N LYS A 276 -16.15 -32.91 23.34
CA LYS A 276 -17.46 -33.56 23.38
C LYS A 276 -17.62 -34.45 24.61
N ASP A 277 -16.55 -35.14 25.00
CA ASP A 277 -16.57 -35.99 26.19
C ASP A 277 -16.74 -35.13 27.45
N THR A 278 -16.01 -34.01 27.59
CA THR A 278 -16.19 -33.12 28.76
C THR A 278 -17.51 -32.33 28.76
N ALA A 279 -18.11 -32.07 27.60
CA ALA A 279 -19.44 -31.45 27.51
C ALA A 279 -20.59 -32.43 27.83
N ARG A 280 -20.33 -33.75 27.85
CA ARG A 280 -21.30 -34.79 28.21
C ARG A 280 -21.37 -35.06 29.72
N TRP A 281 -20.48 -34.46 30.50
CA TRP A 281 -20.38 -34.58 31.97
C TRP A 281 -20.74 -33.28 32.71
N LYS A 282 -21.64 -32.47 32.14
CA LYS A 282 -22.34 -31.36 32.80
C LYS A 282 -23.82 -31.47 32.52
#